data_AF-A0A162J3I4-F1
#
_entry.id   AF-A0A162J3I4-F1
#
_cell.length_a   1.000
_cell.length_b   1.000
_cell.length_c   1.000
_cell.angle_alpha   90.00
_cell.angle_beta   90.00
_cell.angle_gamma   90.00
#
_symmetry.space_group_name_H-M   'P 1'
#
loop_
_entity.id
_entity.type
_entity.pdbx_description
1 polymer ?
#
loop_
_entity_poly.entity_id
_entity_poly.type
_entity_poly.pdbx_seq_one_letter_code
_entity_poly.pdbx_strand_id
1 'polypeptide(L)'
;MEGPPNCGAADLRKPRLRKCAFDANNISWLERLGGGRDGYCWKVRFGDEGPFVLKMFWDKHKPPTRFEYLAFEGECRNAALLQMMEAAVEEANASGQKIMVCSHPVYWQHAIDNIQSFSTDMRENPEIVTEYAAKYNLQLRSISSVPRLRKCYGWLPFHDNLLRNLPTSLQPPPVRIDHKLTRTLNDIDTERVAIIYEYVERKENELAKVQEAVDFFYLVGFHMSTSLRRNWESSVLLDLSDLTNPYQTYWNHRLYKRKPEAENILKNLTTAEYLVEKFTLGESGVK
;
A
#
# COMPACT_ATOMS: atom_id res chain seq x y z
N MET A 1 4.50 -13.30 -11.94
CA MET A 1 5.78 -12.81 -11.40
C MET A 1 6.70 -14.00 -11.31
N GLU A 2 7.88 -13.95 -11.91
CA GLU A 2 8.84 -15.06 -11.84
C GLU A 2 9.78 -14.86 -10.65
N GLY A 3 9.97 -15.91 -9.87
CA GLY A 3 10.87 -15.97 -8.70
C GLY A 3 10.43 -15.16 -7.47
N PRO A 4 11.15 -15.31 -6.35
CA PRO A 4 11.02 -14.41 -5.20
C PRO A 4 11.60 -13.02 -5.52
N PRO A 5 11.19 -11.96 -4.81
CA PRO A 5 11.84 -10.66 -4.93
C PRO A 5 13.29 -10.72 -4.42
N ASN A 6 14.20 -9.97 -5.06
CA ASN A 6 15.56 -9.81 -4.55
C ASN A 6 15.52 -8.97 -3.26
N CYS A 7 16.17 -9.43 -2.20
CA CYS A 7 16.19 -8.79 -0.88
C CYS A 7 17.56 -8.18 -0.53
N GLY A 8 18.40 -7.84 -1.50
CA GLY A 8 19.64 -7.10 -1.25
C GLY A 8 19.38 -5.72 -0.64
N ALA A 9 20.33 -5.21 0.16
CA ALA A 9 20.21 -3.89 0.80
C ALA A 9 20.02 -2.75 -0.21
N ALA A 10 20.62 -2.84 -1.40
CA ALA A 10 20.43 -1.87 -2.47
C ALA A 10 19.01 -1.89 -3.05
N ASP A 11 18.41 -3.07 -3.16
CA ASP A 11 17.04 -3.24 -3.65
C ASP A 11 16.02 -2.72 -2.63
N LEU A 12 16.25 -2.91 -1.32
CA LEU A 12 15.37 -2.36 -0.27
C LEU A 12 15.36 -0.83 -0.23
N ARG A 13 16.49 -0.19 -0.60
CA ARG A 13 16.58 1.28 -0.74
C ARG A 13 15.79 1.81 -1.94
N LYS A 14 15.75 1.04 -3.02
CA LYS A 14 15.08 1.41 -4.27
C LYS A 14 14.19 0.26 -4.78
N PRO A 15 13.14 -0.08 -4.01
CA PRO A 15 12.32 -1.25 -4.31
C PRO A 15 11.56 -1.01 -5.61
N ARG A 16 11.59 -2.00 -6.50
CA ARG A 16 10.94 -1.92 -7.82
C ARG A 16 9.84 -2.95 -7.92
N LEU A 17 8.63 -2.49 -8.17
CA LEU A 17 7.52 -3.39 -8.41
C LEU A 17 7.75 -4.13 -9.73
N ARG A 18 7.56 -5.45 -9.71
CA ARG A 18 7.68 -6.29 -10.89
C ARG A 18 6.49 -6.09 -11.82
N LYS A 19 6.72 -6.34 -13.11
CA LYS A 19 5.64 -6.32 -14.10
C LYS A 19 4.66 -7.46 -13.80
N CYS A 20 3.37 -7.16 -13.89
CA CYS A 20 2.31 -8.16 -13.84
C CYS A 20 2.42 -9.08 -15.06
N ALA A 21 2.20 -10.38 -14.84
CA ALA A 21 2.28 -11.39 -15.90
C ALA A 21 0.98 -11.53 -16.70
N PHE A 22 -0.11 -10.89 -16.25
CA PHE A 22 -1.39 -10.95 -16.94
C PHE A 22 -1.37 -10.18 -18.26
N ASP A 23 -2.20 -10.60 -19.21
CA ASP A 23 -2.38 -9.93 -20.49
C ASP A 23 -3.49 -8.89 -20.40
N ALA A 24 -3.15 -7.62 -20.64
CA ALA A 24 -4.09 -6.51 -20.63
C ALA A 24 -5.19 -6.63 -21.70
N ASN A 25 -4.97 -7.39 -22.78
CA ASN A 25 -5.98 -7.59 -23.81
C ASN A 25 -7.10 -8.56 -23.38
N ASN A 26 -6.87 -9.33 -22.31
CA ASN A 26 -7.82 -10.32 -21.81
C ASN A 26 -8.63 -9.81 -20.60
N ILE A 27 -8.68 -8.49 -20.39
CA ILE A 27 -9.42 -7.90 -19.27
C ILE A 27 -10.92 -7.99 -19.51
N SER A 28 -11.62 -8.67 -18.59
CA SER A 28 -13.07 -8.56 -18.43
C SER A 28 -13.38 -7.63 -17.26
N TRP A 29 -14.07 -6.52 -17.55
CA TRP A 29 -14.44 -5.50 -16.56
C TRP A 29 -15.76 -5.87 -15.90
N LEU A 30 -15.75 -6.04 -14.58
CA LEU A 30 -16.92 -6.55 -13.84
C LEU A 30 -17.68 -5.43 -13.13
N GLU A 31 -16.96 -4.58 -12.40
CA GLU A 31 -17.57 -3.61 -11.48
C GLU A 31 -16.64 -2.42 -11.24
N ARG A 32 -17.20 -1.22 -11.02
CA ARG A 32 -16.45 -0.09 -10.49
C ARG A 32 -16.36 -0.21 -8.98
N LEU A 33 -15.16 -0.13 -8.43
CA LEU A 33 -14.95 -0.15 -6.98
C LEU A 33 -14.83 1.25 -6.39
N GLY A 34 -14.59 2.26 -7.24
CA GLY A 34 -14.52 3.66 -6.85
C GLY A 34 -13.16 4.27 -7.17
N GLY A 35 -13.01 5.55 -6.85
CA GLY A 35 -11.76 6.27 -7.08
C GLY A 35 -11.57 7.41 -6.11
N GLY A 36 -10.34 7.89 -6.04
CA GLY A 36 -9.91 8.92 -5.13
C GLY A 36 -8.88 9.85 -5.77
N ARG A 37 -8.05 10.46 -4.93
CA ARG A 37 -7.05 11.44 -5.36
C ARG A 37 -6.02 10.89 -6.34
N ASP A 38 -5.65 9.62 -6.15
CA ASP A 38 -4.50 8.99 -6.81
C ASP A 38 -4.89 8.19 -8.05
N GLY A 39 -6.07 7.56 -8.00
CA GLY A 39 -6.49 6.66 -9.05
C GLY A 39 -7.95 6.23 -8.97
N TYR A 40 -8.30 5.31 -9.86
CA TYR A 40 -9.61 4.66 -9.94
C TYR A 40 -9.45 3.15 -10.00
N CYS A 41 -10.35 2.44 -9.34
CA CYS A 41 -10.31 0.99 -9.15
C CYS A 41 -11.51 0.30 -9.81
N TRP A 42 -11.23 -0.81 -10.48
CA TRP A 42 -12.24 -1.72 -11.01
C TRP A 42 -12.00 -3.13 -10.51
N LYS A 43 -13.09 -3.88 -10.34
CA LYS A 43 -13.05 -5.34 -10.24
C LYS A 43 -12.96 -5.92 -11.64
N VAL A 44 -11.98 -6.77 -11.88
CA VAL A 44 -11.68 -7.33 -13.20
C VAL A 44 -11.39 -8.83 -13.14
N ARG A 45 -11.45 -9.49 -14.30
CA ARG A 45 -10.86 -10.83 -14.54
C ARG A 45 -9.87 -10.75 -15.70
N PHE A 46 -8.92 -11.67 -15.73
CA PHE A 46 -8.00 -11.86 -16.85
C PHE A 46 -8.25 -13.25 -17.43
N GLY A 47 -8.94 -13.33 -18.56
CA GLY A 47 -9.50 -14.60 -19.03
C GLY A 47 -10.38 -15.25 -17.95
N ASP A 48 -10.10 -16.51 -17.62
CA ASP A 48 -10.82 -17.26 -16.58
C ASP A 48 -10.30 -17.01 -15.15
N GLU A 49 -9.21 -16.25 -14.96
CA GLU A 49 -8.64 -15.96 -13.64
C GLU A 49 -9.29 -14.73 -12.98
N GLY A 50 -9.49 -14.78 -11.65
CA GLY A 50 -9.94 -13.66 -10.82
C GLY A 50 -11.10 -14.00 -9.88
N PRO A 51 -11.75 -13.00 -9.26
CA PRO A 51 -11.60 -11.57 -9.53
C PRO A 51 -10.33 -10.93 -8.94
N PHE A 52 -9.88 -9.86 -9.59
CA PHE A 52 -8.78 -8.98 -9.18
C PHE A 52 -9.25 -7.53 -9.08
N VAL A 53 -8.37 -6.66 -8.61
CA VAL A 53 -8.55 -5.21 -8.70
C VAL A 53 -7.49 -4.61 -9.60
N LEU A 54 -7.94 -3.82 -10.58
CA LEU A 54 -7.10 -2.96 -11.39
C LEU A 54 -7.21 -1.54 -10.84
N LYS A 55 -6.12 -1.02 -10.26
CA LYS A 55 -6.01 0.40 -9.86
C LYS A 55 -5.23 1.15 -10.93
N MET A 56 -5.92 1.98 -11.70
CA MET A 56 -5.30 2.93 -12.61
C MET A 56 -4.97 4.21 -11.87
N PHE A 57 -3.83 4.83 -12.19
CA PHE A 57 -3.44 6.13 -11.63
C PHE A 57 -3.78 7.27 -12.58
N TRP A 58 -4.19 8.42 -12.04
CA TRP A 58 -4.53 9.58 -12.86
C TRP A 58 -3.29 10.19 -13.53
N ASP A 59 -2.20 10.30 -12.76
CA ASP A 59 -0.98 11.00 -13.17
C ASP A 59 0.09 9.97 -13.59
N LYS A 60 0.53 10.04 -14.85
CA LYS A 60 1.60 9.18 -15.40
C LYS A 60 2.99 9.79 -15.25
N HIS A 61 3.06 11.12 -15.31
CA HIS A 61 4.32 11.87 -15.26
C HIS A 61 4.35 12.75 -14.04
N LYS A 62 5.55 12.93 -13.46
CA LYS A 62 5.77 13.97 -12.45
C LYS A 62 5.48 15.32 -13.11
N PRO A 63 4.58 16.14 -12.54
CA PRO A 63 4.42 17.51 -13.01
C PRO A 63 5.77 18.27 -12.89
N PRO A 64 6.02 19.29 -13.71
CA PRO A 64 7.32 19.95 -13.81
C PRO A 64 7.75 20.73 -12.55
N THR A 65 6.94 20.77 -11.50
CA THR A 65 7.19 21.47 -10.24
C THR A 65 7.96 20.59 -9.24
N ARG A 66 8.88 21.20 -8.49
CA ARG A 66 9.91 20.53 -7.64
C ARG A 66 9.38 19.74 -6.43
N PHE A 67 8.08 19.66 -6.20
CA PHE A 67 7.51 19.15 -4.94
C PHE A 67 6.34 18.17 -5.12
N GLU A 68 6.25 17.46 -6.25
CA GLU A 68 5.02 16.71 -6.54
C GLU A 68 5.17 15.18 -6.45
N TYR A 69 4.19 14.63 -5.74
CA TYR A 69 3.98 13.24 -5.38
C TYR A 69 3.46 12.48 -6.59
N LEU A 70 4.25 11.54 -7.11
CA LEU A 70 3.77 10.59 -8.12
C LEU A 70 3.22 9.36 -7.40
N ALA A 71 1.89 9.33 -7.22
CA ALA A 71 1.18 8.28 -6.48
C ALA A 71 1.56 6.87 -6.95
N PHE A 72 1.62 6.68 -8.27
CA PHE A 72 2.02 5.41 -8.88
C PHE A 72 3.41 4.94 -8.43
N GLU A 73 4.42 5.82 -8.43
CA GLU A 73 5.77 5.47 -7.97
C GLU A 73 5.76 5.16 -6.47
N GLY A 74 5.05 5.97 -5.69
CA GLY A 74 4.93 5.77 -4.25
C GLY A 74 4.37 4.39 -3.92
N GLU A 75 3.26 4.04 -4.55
CA GLU A 75 2.55 2.79 -4.35
C GLU A 75 3.33 1.58 -4.87
N CYS A 76 4.00 1.70 -6.03
CA CYS A 76 4.91 0.65 -6.52
C CYS A 76 6.02 0.36 -5.51
N ARG A 77 6.66 1.40 -4.96
CA ARG A 77 7.76 1.24 -4.00
C ARG A 77 7.28 0.58 -2.71
N ASN A 78 6.11 0.96 -2.21
CA ASN A 78 5.53 0.36 -1.00
C ASN A 78 5.14 -1.10 -1.23
N ALA A 79 4.44 -1.40 -2.33
CA ALA A 79 4.05 -2.77 -2.68
C ALA A 79 5.27 -3.69 -2.84
N ALA A 80 6.30 -3.23 -3.56
CA ALA A 80 7.54 -3.99 -3.75
C ALA A 80 8.28 -4.23 -2.42
N LEU A 81 8.40 -3.19 -1.59
CA LEU A 81 9.07 -3.31 -0.29
C LEU A 81 8.36 -4.30 0.64
N LEU A 82 7.02 -4.25 0.68
CA LEU A 82 6.24 -5.19 1.48
C LEU A 82 6.38 -6.65 0.98
N GLN A 83 6.40 -6.87 -0.35
CA GLN A 83 6.68 -8.19 -0.92
C GLN A 83 8.08 -8.70 -0.55
N MET A 84 9.08 -7.82 -0.54
CA MET A 84 10.44 -8.17 -0.13
C MET A 84 10.49 -8.54 1.36
N MET A 85 9.79 -7.81 2.22
CA MET A 85 9.70 -8.13 3.65
C MET A 85 9.00 -9.46 3.91
N GLU A 86 7.90 -9.75 3.19
CA GLU A 86 7.20 -11.04 3.26
C GLU A 86 8.13 -12.20 2.87
N ALA A 87 8.81 -12.09 1.73
CA ALA A 87 9.75 -13.11 1.28
C ALA A 87 10.94 -13.29 2.24
N ALA A 88 11.49 -12.19 2.78
CA ALA A 88 12.60 -12.25 3.73
C ALA A 88 12.19 -12.93 5.04
N VAL A 89 10.96 -12.71 5.54
CA VAL A 89 10.44 -13.40 6.73
C VAL A 89 10.25 -14.89 6.47
N GLU A 90 9.67 -15.26 5.32
CA GLU A 90 9.52 -16.67 4.92
C GLU A 90 10.88 -17.38 4.86
N GLU A 91 11.87 -16.78 4.21
CA GLU A 91 13.21 -17.34 4.05
C GLU A 91 13.95 -17.43 5.39
N ALA A 92 13.86 -16.40 6.24
CA ALA A 92 14.47 -16.40 7.56
C ALA A 92 13.89 -17.53 8.42
N ASN A 93 12.56 -17.69 8.42
CA ASN A 93 11.88 -18.78 9.12
C ASN A 93 12.32 -20.16 8.62
N ALA A 94 12.38 -20.35 7.29
CA ALA A 94 12.81 -21.60 6.69
C ALA A 94 14.27 -21.96 7.04
N SER A 95 15.12 -20.95 7.24
CA SER A 95 16.54 -21.11 7.53
C SER A 95 16.87 -21.05 9.03
N GLY A 96 15.88 -20.92 9.91
CA GLY A 96 16.07 -20.75 11.35
C GLY A 96 16.73 -19.43 11.77
N GLN A 97 16.81 -18.46 10.86
CA GLN A 97 17.31 -17.11 11.13
C GLN A 97 16.22 -16.22 11.77
N LYS A 98 16.64 -15.10 12.37
CA LYS A 98 15.72 -14.12 12.95
C LYS A 98 15.95 -12.75 12.33
N ILE A 99 14.89 -12.09 11.91
CA ILE A 99 14.92 -10.68 11.53
C ILE A 99 14.77 -9.87 12.81
N MET A 100 15.82 -9.13 13.18
CA MET A 100 15.85 -8.32 14.39
C MET A 100 15.70 -6.84 14.03
N VAL A 101 14.71 -6.17 14.61
CA VAL A 101 14.43 -4.74 14.39
C VAL A 101 14.45 -3.99 15.72
N CYS A 102 14.76 -2.69 15.68
CA CYS A 102 14.56 -1.80 16.82
C CYS A 102 13.08 -1.78 17.20
N SER A 103 12.75 -2.11 18.45
CA SER A 103 11.37 -2.25 18.93
C SER A 103 10.67 -0.92 19.18
N HIS A 104 11.47 0.15 19.34
CA HIS A 104 11.00 1.51 19.59
C HIS A 104 11.69 2.48 18.63
N PRO A 105 11.44 2.38 17.31
CA PRO A 105 12.07 3.26 16.35
C PRO A 105 11.49 4.69 16.46
N VAL A 106 12.36 5.71 16.50
CA VAL A 106 11.97 7.10 16.78
C VAL A 106 12.34 8.04 15.65
N TYR A 107 13.55 7.89 15.10
CA TYR A 107 14.07 8.77 14.07
C TYR A 107 14.35 8.01 12.77
N TRP A 108 14.63 8.78 11.72
CA TRP A 108 14.80 8.28 10.35
C TRP A 108 15.78 7.12 10.26
N GLN A 109 16.94 7.22 10.94
CA GLN A 109 17.94 6.15 10.92
C GLN A 109 17.37 4.83 11.49
N HIS A 110 16.61 4.85 12.59
CA HIS A 110 15.96 3.63 13.10
C HIS A 110 14.98 3.01 12.09
N ALA A 111 14.23 3.84 11.36
CA ALA A 111 13.31 3.34 10.33
C ALA A 111 14.07 2.70 9.15
N ILE A 112 15.20 3.30 8.77
CA ILE A 112 16.11 2.77 7.74
C ILE A 112 16.72 1.44 8.19
N ASP A 113 17.28 1.40 9.39
CA ASP A 113 17.91 0.20 9.95
C ASP A 113 16.90 -0.94 10.04
N ASN A 114 15.68 -0.66 10.50
CA ASN A 114 14.61 -1.65 10.56
C ASN A 114 14.22 -2.22 9.18
N ILE A 115 14.24 -1.41 8.11
CA ILE A 115 14.06 -1.92 6.74
C ILE A 115 15.27 -2.77 6.33
N GLN A 116 16.48 -2.30 6.61
CA GLN A 116 17.70 -3.01 6.25
C GLN A 116 17.85 -4.35 6.97
N SER A 117 17.23 -4.53 8.14
CA SER A 117 17.18 -5.83 8.83
C SER A 117 16.51 -6.95 8.00
N PHE A 118 15.70 -6.61 6.98
CA PHE A 118 15.14 -7.58 6.05
C PHE A 118 16.10 -7.94 4.90
N SER A 119 17.24 -7.26 4.79
CA SER A 119 18.19 -7.52 3.71
C SER A 119 18.88 -8.86 3.87
N THR A 120 19.21 -9.51 2.75
CA THR A 120 20.09 -10.69 2.77
C THR A 120 21.42 -10.35 3.45
N ASP A 121 22.00 -9.17 3.15
CA ASP A 121 23.24 -8.70 3.74
C ASP A 121 23.21 -8.69 5.28
N MET A 122 22.14 -8.16 5.89
CA MET A 122 22.01 -8.10 7.35
C MET A 122 21.65 -9.46 7.96
N ARG A 123 20.90 -10.31 7.25
CA ARG A 123 20.58 -11.66 7.72
C ARG A 123 21.80 -12.59 7.71
N GLU A 124 22.73 -12.38 6.77
CA GLU A 124 24.01 -13.10 6.71
C GLU A 124 25.02 -12.63 7.77
N ASN A 125 24.85 -11.40 8.30
CA ASN A 125 25.75 -10.79 9.28
C ASN A 125 24.96 -10.26 10.52
N PRO A 126 24.25 -11.14 11.26
CA PRO A 126 23.34 -10.74 12.34
C PRO A 126 24.05 -10.07 13.54
N GLU A 127 25.36 -10.29 13.70
CA GLU A 127 26.20 -9.64 14.69
C GLU A 127 26.25 -8.13 14.50
N ILE A 128 26.20 -7.63 13.26
CA ILE A 128 26.20 -6.18 12.97
C ILE A 128 25.04 -5.48 13.67
N VAL A 129 23.83 -6.05 13.57
CA VAL A 129 22.62 -5.50 14.19
C VAL A 129 22.72 -5.57 15.71
N THR A 130 23.26 -6.66 16.25
CA THR A 130 23.36 -6.88 17.70
C THR A 130 24.40 -5.97 18.34
N GLU A 131 25.57 -5.80 17.72
CA GLU A 131 26.62 -4.90 18.17
C GLU A 131 26.18 -3.43 18.11
N TYR A 132 25.52 -3.03 17.01
CA TYR A 132 24.95 -1.69 16.89
C TYR A 132 23.93 -1.42 17.99
N ALA A 133 23.02 -2.37 18.24
CA ALA A 133 22.03 -2.24 19.31
C ALA A 133 22.68 -2.13 20.69
N ALA A 134 23.70 -2.94 20.99
CA ALA A 134 24.44 -2.86 22.26
C ALA A 134 25.14 -1.50 22.42
N LYS A 135 25.80 -1.00 21.38
CA LYS A 135 26.52 0.28 21.38
C LYS A 135 25.61 1.47 21.69
N TYR A 136 24.38 1.45 21.16
CA TYR A 136 23.41 2.55 21.30
C TYR A 136 22.29 2.25 22.29
N ASN A 137 22.40 1.16 23.07
CA ASN A 137 21.40 0.71 24.05
C ASN A 137 19.98 0.60 23.45
N LEU A 138 19.88 0.03 22.26
CA LEU A 138 18.62 -0.17 21.55
C LEU A 138 17.99 -1.50 21.96
N GLN A 139 16.68 -1.49 22.18
CA GLN A 139 15.92 -2.71 22.37
C GLN A 139 15.57 -3.31 21.01
N LEU A 140 15.90 -4.59 20.84
CA LEU A 140 15.58 -5.34 19.64
C LEU A 140 14.37 -6.24 19.88
N ARG A 141 13.57 -6.44 18.83
CA ARG A 141 12.54 -7.48 18.77
C ARG A 141 12.67 -8.27 17.49
N SER A 142 12.31 -9.55 17.55
CA SER A 142 12.24 -10.39 16.36
C SER A 142 10.92 -10.16 15.62
N ILE A 143 10.99 -10.16 14.29
CA ILE A 143 9.85 -10.31 13.40
C ILE A 143 9.93 -11.71 12.80
N SER A 144 8.93 -12.54 13.08
CA SER A 144 8.81 -13.92 12.59
C SER A 144 7.54 -14.14 11.76
N SER A 145 6.70 -13.11 11.62
CA SER A 145 5.47 -13.16 10.83
C SER A 145 5.19 -11.79 10.22
N VAL A 146 4.51 -11.81 9.07
CA VAL A 146 3.96 -10.63 8.41
C VAL A 146 2.44 -10.71 8.56
N PRO A 147 1.75 -9.62 8.95
CA PRO A 147 0.30 -9.59 9.03
C PRO A 147 -0.32 -9.82 7.64
N ARG A 148 -1.63 -10.01 7.58
CA ARG A 148 -2.32 -10.18 6.29
C ARG A 148 -2.20 -8.89 5.44
N LEU A 149 -1.31 -8.89 4.45
CA LEU A 149 -1.12 -7.80 3.49
C LEU A 149 -1.85 -8.07 2.19
N ARG A 150 -2.31 -7.02 1.53
CA ARG A 150 -2.96 -7.15 0.24
C ARG A 150 -2.00 -7.70 -0.82
N LYS A 151 -2.33 -8.85 -1.42
CA LYS A 151 -1.49 -9.42 -2.48
C LYS A 151 -1.46 -8.50 -3.70
N CYS A 152 -0.26 -8.07 -4.06
CA CYS A 152 0.02 -7.31 -5.28
C CYS A 152 0.58 -8.25 -6.36
N TYR A 153 0.07 -8.14 -7.58
CA TYR A 153 0.48 -8.95 -8.73
C TYR A 153 1.46 -8.22 -9.66
N GLY A 154 1.67 -6.92 -9.43
CA GLY A 154 2.61 -6.09 -10.18
C GLY A 154 1.93 -4.98 -10.96
N TRP A 155 2.74 -4.19 -11.68
CA TRP A 155 2.25 -3.14 -12.57
C TRP A 155 1.92 -3.70 -13.96
N LEU A 156 0.87 -3.19 -14.59
CA LEU A 156 0.38 -3.63 -15.90
C LEU A 156 0.21 -2.40 -16.81
N PRO A 157 0.95 -2.32 -17.94
CA PRO A 157 0.66 -1.32 -18.96
C PRO A 157 -0.58 -1.75 -19.77
N PHE A 158 -1.38 -0.78 -20.19
CA PHE A 158 -2.57 -1.04 -21.01
C PHE A 158 -2.95 0.19 -21.83
N HIS A 159 -3.69 0.00 -22.92
CA HIS A 159 -4.10 1.09 -23.80
C HIS A 159 -5.40 1.77 -23.36
N ASP A 160 -5.49 3.09 -23.55
CA ASP A 160 -6.67 3.90 -23.20
C ASP A 160 -7.95 3.47 -23.91
N ASN A 161 -7.83 2.86 -25.09
CA ASN A 161 -8.99 2.33 -25.83
C ASN A 161 -9.79 1.32 -25.01
N LEU A 162 -9.14 0.57 -24.10
CA LEU A 162 -9.82 -0.36 -23.20
C LEU A 162 -10.78 0.37 -22.26
N LEU A 163 -10.43 1.58 -21.81
CA LEU A 163 -11.31 2.39 -20.95
C LEU A 163 -12.39 3.13 -21.74
N ARG A 164 -12.06 3.62 -22.94
CA ARG A 164 -13.01 4.35 -23.79
C ARG A 164 -14.13 3.45 -24.30
N ASN A 165 -13.84 2.17 -24.51
CA ASN A 165 -14.81 1.18 -24.96
C ASN A 165 -15.63 0.57 -23.82
N LEU A 166 -15.44 1.01 -22.57
CA LEU A 166 -16.25 0.55 -21.46
C LEU A 166 -17.71 1.01 -21.61
N PRO A 167 -18.68 0.16 -21.25
CA PRO A 167 -20.06 0.59 -21.01
C PRO A 167 -20.08 1.78 -20.04
N THR A 168 -21.03 2.70 -20.21
CA THR A 168 -21.16 3.90 -19.37
C THR A 168 -21.25 3.58 -17.87
N SER A 169 -21.84 2.44 -17.50
CA SER A 169 -21.91 1.96 -16.12
C SER A 169 -20.54 1.62 -15.51
N LEU A 170 -19.54 1.33 -16.34
CA LEU A 170 -18.18 0.97 -15.96
C LEU A 170 -17.18 2.09 -16.20
N GLN A 171 -17.54 3.16 -16.93
CA GLN A 171 -16.71 4.34 -17.07
C GLN A 171 -16.51 5.02 -15.70
N PRO A 172 -15.28 5.50 -15.41
CA PRO A 172 -15.03 6.22 -14.17
C PRO A 172 -15.71 7.59 -14.26
N PRO A 173 -16.61 7.95 -13.33
CA PRO A 173 -17.19 9.28 -13.30
C PRO A 173 -16.13 10.30 -12.86
N PRO A 174 -16.35 11.60 -13.09
CA PRO A 174 -15.54 12.63 -12.47
C PRO A 174 -15.48 12.47 -10.95
N VAL A 175 -14.28 12.37 -10.39
CA VAL A 175 -14.07 12.21 -8.94
C VAL A 175 -13.72 13.56 -8.33
N ARG A 176 -14.61 14.10 -7.49
CA ARG A 176 -14.38 15.36 -6.76
C ARG A 176 -13.64 15.07 -5.45
N ILE A 177 -12.50 15.74 -5.26
CA ILE A 177 -11.65 15.66 -4.07
C ILE A 177 -11.70 17.00 -3.34
N ASP A 178 -12.22 16.99 -2.11
CA ASP A 178 -12.28 18.13 -1.18
C ASP A 178 -12.82 19.43 -1.79
N HIS A 179 -13.75 19.33 -2.75
CA HIS A 179 -14.33 20.44 -3.53
C HIS A 179 -13.35 21.29 -4.35
N LYS A 180 -12.04 20.99 -4.32
CA LYS A 180 -10.99 21.81 -4.94
C LYS A 180 -10.39 21.18 -6.19
N LEU A 181 -10.45 19.85 -6.30
CA LEU A 181 -9.86 19.11 -7.40
C LEU A 181 -10.89 18.14 -7.98
N THR A 182 -11.00 18.08 -9.30
CA THR A 182 -11.80 17.07 -10.00
C THR A 182 -10.89 16.23 -10.87
N ARG A 183 -10.85 14.91 -10.63
CA ARG A 183 -10.12 13.93 -11.43
C ARG A 183 -11.03 13.36 -12.52
N THR A 184 -10.50 13.23 -13.74
CA THR A 184 -11.24 12.77 -14.93
C THR A 184 -10.29 12.07 -15.88
N LEU A 185 -10.83 11.21 -16.76
CA LEU A 185 -10.11 10.65 -17.91
C LEU A 185 -10.11 11.65 -19.08
N ASN A 186 -9.56 12.85 -18.90
CA ASN A 186 -9.62 13.87 -19.95
C ASN A 186 -8.45 13.82 -20.94
N ASP A 187 -7.35 13.15 -20.59
CA ASP A 187 -6.16 13.09 -21.45
C ASP A 187 -6.31 12.01 -22.53
N ILE A 188 -5.94 12.37 -23.76
CA ILE A 188 -5.71 11.43 -24.86
C ILE A 188 -4.29 10.89 -24.68
N ASP A 189 -4.10 10.03 -23.68
CA ASP A 189 -2.92 9.19 -23.62
C ASP A 189 -3.18 7.92 -24.45
N THR A 190 -2.16 7.39 -25.11
CA THR A 190 -2.27 6.13 -25.82
C THR A 190 -1.93 4.94 -24.91
N GLU A 191 -1.26 5.17 -23.77
CA GLU A 191 -0.82 4.13 -22.85
C GLU A 191 -0.94 4.55 -21.38
N ARG A 192 -1.59 3.72 -20.56
CA ARG A 192 -1.69 3.87 -19.10
C ARG A 192 -0.99 2.75 -18.37
N VAL A 193 -0.78 2.98 -17.08
CA VAL A 193 -0.26 1.97 -16.17
C VAL A 193 -1.22 1.79 -15.01
N ALA A 194 -1.46 0.53 -14.66
CA ALA A 194 -2.20 0.14 -13.47
C ALA A 194 -1.34 -0.71 -12.54
N ILE A 195 -1.78 -0.87 -11.30
CA ILE A 195 -1.31 -1.92 -10.40
C ILE A 195 -2.45 -2.93 -10.22
N ILE A 196 -2.10 -4.21 -10.34
CA ILE A 196 -3.03 -5.30 -10.15
C ILE A 196 -2.90 -5.84 -8.74
N TYR A 197 -4.01 -5.91 -8.03
CA TYR A 197 -4.09 -6.44 -6.68
C TYR A 197 -5.11 -7.57 -6.61
N GLU A 198 -5.05 -8.35 -5.55
CA GLU A 198 -6.16 -9.21 -5.18
C GLU A 198 -7.43 -8.39 -4.93
N TYR A 199 -8.56 -9.04 -5.20
CA TYR A 199 -9.84 -8.60 -4.72
C TYR A 199 -10.06 -9.14 -3.31
N VAL A 200 -10.20 -8.22 -2.35
CA VAL A 200 -10.55 -8.55 -0.96
C VAL A 200 -12.07 -8.43 -0.85
N GLU A 201 -12.74 -9.53 -0.48
CA GLU A 201 -14.17 -9.52 -0.24
C GLU A 201 -14.53 -8.57 0.89
N ARG A 202 -15.69 -7.93 0.79
CA ARG A 202 -16.18 -7.01 1.81
C ARG A 202 -16.64 -7.75 3.05
N LYS A 203 -15.97 -7.51 4.18
CA LYS A 203 -16.28 -8.07 5.52
C LYS A 203 -15.85 -7.08 6.59
N GLU A 204 -16.40 -7.26 7.78
CA GLU A 204 -16.07 -6.40 8.91
C GLU A 204 -14.59 -6.47 9.27
N ASN A 205 -14.05 -5.30 9.65
CA ASN A 205 -12.67 -5.19 10.12
C ASN A 205 -12.59 -5.65 11.58
N GLU A 206 -11.70 -6.59 11.85
CA GLU A 206 -11.32 -7.01 13.20
C GLU A 206 -10.23 -6.09 13.76
N LEU A 207 -10.53 -5.41 14.87
CA LEU A 207 -9.62 -4.42 15.48
C LEU A 207 -8.21 -4.96 15.74
N ALA A 208 -8.10 -6.19 16.22
CA ALA A 208 -6.82 -6.82 16.54
C ALA A 208 -5.93 -6.99 15.30
N LYS A 209 -6.50 -7.44 14.18
CA LYS A 209 -5.77 -7.63 12.91
C LYS A 209 -5.36 -6.31 12.27
N VAL A 210 -6.21 -5.29 12.37
CA VAL A 210 -5.84 -3.92 11.93
C VAL A 210 -4.70 -3.38 12.78
N GLN A 211 -4.75 -3.54 14.11
CA GLN A 211 -3.67 -3.10 14.98
C GLN A 211 -2.36 -3.85 14.71
N GLU A 212 -2.43 -5.15 14.47
CA GLU A 212 -1.27 -5.97 14.09
C GLU A 212 -0.60 -5.44 12.81
N ALA A 213 -1.40 -5.13 11.78
CA ALA A 213 -0.90 -4.55 10.53
C ALA A 213 -0.26 -3.18 10.74
N VAL A 214 -0.90 -2.31 11.52
CA VAL A 214 -0.43 -0.96 11.83
C VAL A 214 0.86 -1.00 12.65
N ASP A 215 0.95 -1.90 13.63
CA ASP A 215 2.15 -2.12 14.43
C ASP A 215 3.31 -2.63 13.57
N PHE A 216 3.03 -3.56 12.67
CA PHE A 216 4.01 -4.04 11.71
C PHE A 216 4.53 -2.89 10.83
N PHE A 217 3.65 -2.09 10.23
CA PHE A 217 4.06 -0.94 9.39
C PHE A 217 4.96 0.05 10.14
N TYR A 218 4.59 0.37 11.39
CA TYR A 218 5.42 1.22 12.25
C TYR A 218 6.79 0.59 12.52
N LEU A 219 6.83 -0.69 12.90
CA LEU A 219 8.09 -1.39 13.20
C LEU A 219 9.00 -1.48 11.99
N VAL A 220 8.46 -1.70 10.80
CA VAL A 220 9.27 -1.85 9.58
C VAL A 220 9.52 -0.51 8.87
N GLY A 221 9.40 0.61 9.57
CA GLY A 221 9.88 1.92 9.13
C GLY A 221 8.87 2.78 8.37
N PHE A 222 7.67 2.27 8.05
CA PHE A 222 6.64 3.07 7.43
C PHE A 222 6.01 4.02 8.45
N HIS A 223 5.70 5.23 7.99
CA HIS A 223 4.68 6.02 8.66
C HIS A 223 3.39 6.00 7.85
N MET A 224 2.26 5.95 8.54
CA MET A 224 0.94 6.07 7.91
C MET A 224 0.60 7.55 7.74
N SER A 225 0.60 8.00 6.49
CA SER A 225 0.31 9.39 6.10
C SER A 225 -1.18 9.71 6.22
N THR A 226 -2.04 8.73 5.95
CA THR A 226 -3.47 8.81 6.27
C THR A 226 -3.92 7.56 7.03
N SER A 227 -5.11 7.62 7.64
CA SER A 227 -5.66 6.52 8.44
C SER A 227 -7.17 6.49 8.25
N LEU A 228 -7.60 6.47 6.99
CA LEU A 228 -9.00 6.52 6.60
C LEU A 228 -9.63 5.13 6.68
N ARG A 229 -10.80 5.01 7.33
CA ARG A 229 -11.53 3.74 7.45
C ARG A 229 -11.77 3.06 6.10
N ARG A 230 -12.11 3.83 5.06
CA ARG A 230 -12.44 3.31 3.71
C ARG A 230 -11.32 2.55 3.02
N ASN A 231 -10.08 2.74 3.47
CA ASN A 231 -8.93 2.04 2.93
C ASN A 231 -8.73 0.70 3.64
N TRP A 232 -9.58 0.31 4.58
CA TRP A 232 -9.53 -0.97 5.30
C TRP A 232 -10.77 -1.82 5.01
N GLU A 233 -10.56 -3.04 4.55
CA GLU A 233 -11.61 -4.00 4.24
C GLU A 233 -11.15 -5.40 4.65
N SER A 234 -12.00 -6.18 5.35
CA SER A 234 -11.59 -7.48 5.91
C SER A 234 -10.25 -7.45 6.68
N SER A 235 -10.00 -6.37 7.40
CA SER A 235 -8.76 -6.06 8.14
C SER A 235 -7.51 -5.87 7.27
N VAL A 236 -7.66 -5.66 5.97
CA VAL A 236 -6.54 -5.47 5.02
C VAL A 236 -6.51 -4.02 4.54
N LEU A 237 -5.33 -3.40 4.56
CA LEU A 237 -5.12 -2.09 3.95
C LEU A 237 -5.14 -2.22 2.41
N LEU A 238 -6.10 -1.56 1.79
CA LEU A 238 -6.35 -1.60 0.34
C LEU A 238 -5.51 -0.61 -0.44
N ASP A 239 -5.25 0.56 0.12
CA ASP A 239 -4.53 1.65 -0.54
C ASP A 239 -3.14 1.83 0.08
N LEU A 240 -2.10 1.40 -0.64
CA LEU A 240 -0.73 1.49 -0.14
C LEU A 240 -0.13 2.90 -0.29
N SER A 241 -0.86 3.84 -0.91
CA SER A 241 -0.53 5.27 -0.83
C SER A 241 -0.65 5.85 0.59
N ASP A 242 -1.37 5.16 1.49
CA ASP A 242 -1.45 5.56 2.90
C ASP A 242 -0.14 5.35 3.65
N LEU A 243 0.77 4.55 3.09
CA LEU A 243 2.08 4.29 3.66
C LEU A 243 3.12 5.18 3.00
N THR A 244 4.10 5.61 3.78
CA THR A 244 5.31 6.22 3.25
C THR A 244 6.53 5.61 3.93
N ASN A 245 7.45 5.07 3.13
CA ASN A 245 8.71 4.48 3.59
C ASN A 245 9.83 5.55 3.67
N PRO A 246 10.88 5.35 4.49
CA PRO A 246 11.91 6.35 4.78
C PRO A 246 12.82 6.69 3.59
N TYR A 247 12.72 5.97 2.48
CA TYR A 247 13.40 6.30 1.23
C TYR A 247 12.55 7.15 0.26
N GLN A 248 11.33 7.53 0.66
CA GLN A 248 10.46 8.41 -0.10
C GLN A 248 10.52 9.85 0.42
N THR A 249 10.36 10.82 -0.48
CA THR A 249 10.50 12.26 -0.20
C THR A 249 9.57 12.77 0.90
N TYR A 250 8.37 12.17 1.05
CA TYR A 250 7.36 12.61 2.01
C TYR A 250 7.49 11.94 3.37
N TRP A 251 8.52 11.13 3.59
CA TRP A 251 8.73 10.54 4.90
C TRP A 251 9.00 11.63 5.94
N ASN A 252 8.28 11.58 7.07
CA ASN A 252 8.35 12.63 8.06
C ASN A 252 8.49 12.04 9.47
N HIS A 253 9.60 12.36 10.15
CA HIS A 253 9.86 11.91 11.51
C HIS A 253 8.76 12.35 12.51
N ARG A 254 8.09 13.48 12.27
CA ARG A 254 6.99 13.96 13.13
C ARG A 254 5.75 13.09 13.03
N LEU A 255 5.56 12.43 11.88
CA LEU A 255 4.44 11.53 11.60
C LEU A 255 4.79 10.06 11.87
N TYR A 256 6.08 9.74 11.98
CA TYR A 256 6.56 8.42 12.34
C TYR A 256 6.38 8.13 13.83
N LYS A 257 5.18 7.65 14.16
CA LYS A 257 4.78 7.29 15.52
C LYS A 257 3.96 6.03 15.45
N ARG A 258 4.09 5.17 16.47
CA ARG A 258 3.16 4.07 16.68
C ARG A 258 1.76 4.66 16.83
N LYS A 259 0.81 4.20 16.02
CA LYS A 259 -0.59 4.61 16.17
C LYS A 259 -1.19 3.86 17.35
N PRO A 260 -1.78 4.56 18.34
CA PRO A 260 -2.12 3.95 19.61
C PRO A 260 -3.25 2.94 19.51
N GLU A 261 -4.26 3.17 18.64
CA GLU A 261 -5.47 2.32 18.59
C GLU A 261 -6.07 2.26 17.17
N ALA A 262 -6.23 1.04 16.66
CA ALA A 262 -6.95 0.73 15.42
C ALA A 262 -8.39 1.26 15.42
N GLU A 263 -9.01 1.36 16.60
CA GLU A 263 -10.35 1.92 16.75
C GLU A 263 -10.43 3.36 16.21
N ASN A 264 -9.41 4.19 16.44
CA ASN A 264 -9.38 5.56 15.92
C ASN A 264 -9.26 5.57 14.39
N ILE A 265 -8.49 4.66 13.81
CA ILE A 265 -8.37 4.49 12.35
C ILE A 265 -9.73 4.11 11.76
N LEU A 266 -10.44 3.19 12.42
CA LEU A 266 -11.77 2.74 12.01
C LEU A 266 -12.89 3.71 12.42
N LYS A 267 -12.63 4.79 13.14
CA LYS A 267 -13.59 5.88 13.39
C LYS A 267 -13.37 7.08 12.48
N ASN A 268 -12.21 7.17 11.82
CA ASN A 268 -11.87 8.24 10.89
C ASN A 268 -12.64 8.07 9.58
N LEU A 269 -13.88 8.56 9.58
CA LEU A 269 -14.71 8.76 8.41
C LEU A 269 -14.30 10.07 7.72
N THR A 270 -14.38 10.10 6.39
CA THR A 270 -14.45 11.37 5.69
C THR A 270 -15.80 12.06 5.93
N THR A 271 -15.89 13.38 5.72
CA THR A 271 -17.16 14.12 5.83
C THR A 271 -18.27 13.51 4.98
N ALA A 272 -17.94 12.96 3.81
CA ALA A 272 -18.90 12.30 2.93
C ALA A 272 -19.39 10.95 3.50
N GLU A 273 -18.51 10.18 4.14
CA GLU A 273 -18.85 8.90 4.78
C GLU A 273 -19.67 9.10 6.05
N TYR A 274 -19.35 10.12 6.85
CA TYR A 274 -20.16 10.52 7.99
C TYR A 274 -21.60 10.85 7.58
N LEU A 275 -21.77 11.54 6.44
CA LEU A 275 -23.10 11.87 5.90
C LEU A 275 -23.82 10.61 5.40
N VAL A 276 -23.15 9.75 4.60
CA VAL A 276 -23.77 8.50 4.13
C VAL A 276 -24.17 7.59 5.29
N GLU A 277 -23.31 7.42 6.29
CA GLU A 277 -23.59 6.58 7.46
C GLU A 277 -24.77 7.12 8.29
N LYS A 278 -24.88 8.45 8.45
CA LYS A 278 -26.08 9.09 9.04
C LYS A 278 -27.36 8.86 8.22
N PHE A 279 -27.26 8.88 6.88
CA PHE A 279 -28.41 8.67 6.01
C PHE A 279 -28.83 7.19 5.89
N THR A 280 -27.90 6.23 5.98
CA THR A 280 -28.25 4.79 5.98
C THR A 280 -28.69 4.26 7.33
N LEU A 281 -28.26 4.85 8.45
CA LEU A 281 -28.66 4.42 9.80
C LEU A 281 -30.00 4.99 10.28
N GLY A 282 -30.72 5.74 9.45
CA GLY A 282 -32.08 6.17 9.78
C GLY A 282 -32.20 6.96 11.09
N GLU A 283 -31.20 7.78 11.42
CA GLU A 283 -31.39 8.80 12.46
C GLU A 283 -32.32 9.89 11.90
N SER A 284 -33.62 9.60 11.90
CA SER A 284 -34.70 10.56 11.89
C SER A 284 -34.65 11.36 13.20
N GLY A 285 -33.64 12.22 13.34
CA GLY A 285 -33.54 13.20 14.39
C GLY A 285 -34.25 14.47 13.97
N VAL A 286 -35.58 14.45 13.95
CA VAL A 286 -36.37 15.68 14.11
C VAL A 286 -36.06 16.23 15.50
N LYS A 287 -35.45 17.41 15.54
CA LYS A 287 -35.80 18.51 16.45
C LYS A 287 -35.15 19.80 15.97
#